data_AF-A0A3M2JUG8-F1
#
_entry.id   AF-A0A3M2JUG8-F1
#
_cell.length_a   1.000
_cell.length_b   1.000
_cell.length_c   1.000
_cell.angle_alpha   90.00
_cell.angle_beta   90.00
_cell.angle_gamma   90.00
#
_symmetry.space_group_name_H-M   'P 1'
#
loop_
_entity.id
_entity.type
_entity.pdbx_description
1 polymer ?
#
loop_
_entity_poly.entity_id
_entity_poly.type
_entity_poly.pdbx_seq_one_letter_code
_entity_poly.pdbx_strand_id
1 'polypeptide(L)'
;MTSLAARVDGLDGVHETLVADRIGEWEVMVGGGPERFVLTATAGDSVANAVTADQPDGDEDDDTIDLTVGGQGVDYPVQYALHRHEVDAALADLAAVGPGEDLPADRWER
;
A
#
# COMPACT_ATOMS: atom_id res chain seq x y z
N MET A 1 3.95 -21.27 5.84
CA MET A 1 3.13 -20.05 5.77
C MET A 1 3.68 -19.22 4.63
N THR A 2 2.83 -18.79 3.70
CA THR A 2 3.22 -17.91 2.58
C THR A 2 3.37 -16.49 3.10
N SER A 3 4.43 -15.77 2.70
CA SER A 3 4.64 -14.38 3.12
C SER A 3 3.61 -13.43 2.51
N LEU A 4 3.33 -12.29 3.15
CA LEU A 4 2.44 -11.27 2.58
C LEU A 4 2.89 -10.82 1.19
N ALA A 5 4.19 -10.57 0.98
CA ALA A 5 4.74 -10.22 -0.33
C ALA A 5 4.39 -11.24 -1.43
N ALA A 6 4.50 -12.54 -1.14
CA ALA A 6 4.13 -13.59 -2.09
C ALA A 6 2.61 -13.67 -2.35
N ARG A 7 1.78 -13.20 -1.41
CA ARG A 7 0.33 -13.08 -1.60
C ARG A 7 -0.03 -11.86 -2.46
N VAL A 8 0.73 -10.76 -2.34
CA VAL A 8 0.60 -9.58 -3.21
C VAL A 8 0.86 -9.96 -4.67
N ASP A 9 1.82 -10.84 -4.95
CA ASP A 9 2.07 -11.35 -6.31
C ASP A 9 0.87 -12.12 -6.91
N GLY A 10 -0.07 -12.56 -6.08
CA GLY A 10 -1.30 -13.21 -6.50
C GLY A 10 -2.44 -12.25 -6.84
N LEU A 11 -2.29 -10.94 -6.58
CA LEU A 11 -3.31 -9.94 -6.90
C LEU A 11 -3.33 -9.64 -8.40
N ASP A 12 -4.47 -9.89 -9.04
CA ASP A 12 -4.65 -9.77 -10.49
C ASP A 12 -5.51 -8.57 -10.92
N GLY A 13 -6.00 -7.77 -9.97
CA GLY A 13 -6.84 -6.60 -10.25
C GLY A 13 -8.27 -6.93 -10.68
N VAL A 14 -8.66 -8.22 -10.69
CA VAL A 14 -9.96 -8.68 -11.18
C VAL A 14 -10.64 -9.64 -10.20
N HIS A 15 -10.01 -10.76 -9.88
CA HIS A 15 -10.54 -11.79 -8.98
C HIS A 15 -9.91 -11.69 -7.59
N GLU A 16 -8.59 -11.58 -7.54
CA GLU A 16 -7.82 -11.44 -6.30
C GLU A 16 -7.33 -9.99 -6.24
N THR A 17 -7.94 -9.18 -5.39
CA THR A 17 -7.79 -7.70 -5.42
C THR A 17 -7.45 -7.11 -4.06
N LEU A 18 -7.34 -7.94 -3.03
CA LEU A 18 -7.04 -7.52 -1.67
C LEU A 18 -6.40 -8.66 -0.88
N VAL A 19 -5.31 -8.36 -0.20
CA VAL A 19 -4.73 -9.22 0.84
C VAL A 19 -4.51 -8.41 2.10
N ALA A 20 -4.64 -9.07 3.24
CA ALA A 20 -4.34 -8.48 4.54
C ALA A 20 -3.51 -9.43 5.39
N ASP A 21 -2.64 -8.87 6.22
CA ASP A 21 -1.85 -9.58 7.22
C ASP A 21 -1.41 -8.64 8.35
N ARG A 22 -0.76 -9.19 9.37
CA ARG A 22 -0.19 -8.41 10.47
C ARG A 22 1.33 -8.39 10.41
N ILE A 23 1.93 -7.19 10.50
CA ILE A 23 3.37 -6.98 10.60
C ILE A 23 3.66 -6.15 11.85
N GLY A 24 4.28 -6.76 12.85
CA GLY A 24 4.47 -6.12 14.15
C GLY A 24 3.12 -5.74 14.79
N GLU A 25 2.95 -4.46 15.10
CA GLU A 25 1.69 -3.91 15.60
C GLU A 25 0.69 -3.51 14.51
N TRP A 26 1.13 -3.46 13.25
CA TRP A 26 0.34 -2.96 12.13
C TRP A 26 -0.50 -4.05 11.49
N GLU A 27 -1.80 -3.79 11.34
CA GLU A 27 -2.66 -4.50 10.41
C GLU A 27 -2.50 -3.87 9.02
N VAL A 28 -2.00 -4.65 8.08
CA VAL A 28 -1.59 -4.20 6.74
C VAL A 28 -2.60 -4.74 5.73
N MET A 29 -3.09 -3.85 4.87
CA MET A 29 -3.94 -4.18 3.73
C MET A 29 -3.24 -3.75 2.44
N VAL A 30 -3.17 -4.64 1.46
CA VAL A 30 -2.67 -4.35 0.12
C VAL A 30 -3.77 -4.67 -0.89
N GLY A 31 -4.22 -3.64 -1.62
CA GLY A 31 -5.25 -3.74 -2.65
C GLY A 31 -4.70 -3.48 -4.06
N GLY A 32 -5.45 -3.85 -5.09
CA GLY A 32 -5.11 -3.59 -6.49
C GLY A 32 -4.60 -4.83 -7.25
N GLY A 33 -3.53 -4.63 -8.02
CA GLY A 33 -2.85 -5.64 -8.84
C GLY A 33 -3.25 -5.62 -10.32
N PRO A 34 -2.45 -6.25 -11.20
CA PRO A 34 -1.06 -6.61 -10.96
C PRO A 34 -0.10 -5.42 -11.18
N GLU A 35 -0.57 -4.31 -11.77
CA GLU A 35 0.27 -3.20 -12.20
C GLU A 35 0.50 -2.15 -11.11
N ARG A 36 -0.54 -1.86 -10.33
CA ARG A 36 -0.59 -0.82 -9.32
C ARG A 36 -1.27 -1.33 -8.06
N PHE A 37 -0.79 -0.87 -6.92
CA PHE A 37 -1.22 -1.34 -5.61
C PHE A 37 -1.45 -0.16 -4.68
N VAL A 38 -2.33 -0.35 -3.70
CA VAL A 38 -2.46 0.55 -2.56
C VAL A 38 -2.09 -0.21 -1.30
N LEU A 39 -1.37 0.43 -0.38
CA LEU A 39 -1.02 -0.18 0.90
C LEU A 39 -1.41 0.76 2.03
N THR A 40 -2.23 0.24 2.94
CA THR A 40 -2.63 0.91 4.18
C THR A 40 -2.18 0.07 5.37
N ALA A 41 -1.55 0.71 6.35
CA ALA A 41 -1.20 0.14 7.63
C ALA A 41 -2.01 0.82 8.74
N THR A 42 -2.54 0.03 9.66
CA THR A 42 -3.35 0.53 10.78
C THR A 42 -2.83 -0.03 12.10
N ALA A 43 -2.71 0.81 13.12
CA ALA A 43 -2.29 0.43 14.46
C ALA A 43 -3.02 1.28 15.50
N GLY A 44 -4.00 0.69 16.19
CA GLY A 44 -4.88 1.43 17.12
C GLY A 44 -5.66 2.52 16.40
N ASP A 45 -5.49 3.78 16.81
CA ASP A 45 -6.10 4.96 16.19
C ASP A 45 -5.25 5.55 15.05
N SER A 46 -4.06 4.99 14.77
CA SER A 46 -3.17 5.45 13.71
C SER A 46 -3.47 4.73 12.40
N VAL A 47 -3.62 5.51 11.32
CA VAL A 47 -3.68 5.02 9.93
C VAL A 47 -2.48 5.61 9.20
N ALA A 48 -1.83 4.80 8.37
CA ALA A 48 -0.75 5.25 7.51
C ALA A 48 -0.92 4.65 6.11
N ASN A 49 -0.87 5.50 5.09
CA ASN A 49 -0.89 5.07 3.69
C ASN A 49 0.51 5.21 3.11
N ALA A 50 0.95 4.19 2.38
CA ALA A 50 2.20 4.28 1.66
C ALA A 50 2.02 5.15 0.41
N VAL A 51 2.99 6.04 0.17
CA VAL A 51 3.01 6.94 -0.99
C VAL A 51 4.08 6.53 -2.00
N THR A 52 3.80 6.73 -3.27
CA THR A 52 4.77 6.47 -4.35
C THR A 52 5.83 7.56 -4.41
N ALA A 53 7.05 7.18 -4.77
CA ALA A 53 8.11 8.11 -5.09
C ALA A 53 7.99 8.68 -6.51
N ASP A 54 7.15 8.06 -7.36
CA ASP A 54 6.91 8.45 -8.75
C ASP A 54 5.78 9.49 -8.84
N GLN A 55 5.92 10.58 -8.07
CA GLN A 55 4.99 11.70 -8.16
C GLN A 55 5.23 12.45 -9.48
N PRO A 56 4.19 12.77 -10.26
CA PRO A 56 4.35 13.60 -11.44
C PRO A 56 4.91 14.97 -11.02
N ASP A 57 5.87 15.50 -11.79
CA ASP A 57 6.40 16.86 -11.63
C ASP A 57 5.31 17.90 -12.00
N GLY A 58 4.32 18.13 -11.13
CA GLY A 58 3.23 19.09 -11.35
C GLY A 58 2.25 19.19 -10.18
N ASP A 59 1.54 20.33 -10.06
CA ASP A 59 0.43 20.57 -9.12
C ASP A 59 -0.82 19.70 -9.46
N GLU A 60 -0.64 18.40 -9.70
CA GLU A 60 -1.70 17.46 -10.07
C GLU A 60 -2.05 16.56 -8.86
N ASP A 61 -2.36 17.19 -7.71
CA ASP A 61 -2.95 16.53 -6.53
C ASP A 61 -4.31 15.85 -6.83
N ASP A 62 -4.91 16.14 -7.98
CA ASP A 62 -6.22 15.64 -8.42
C ASP A 62 -6.14 14.45 -9.40
N ASP A 63 -4.94 13.99 -9.80
CA ASP A 63 -4.85 12.85 -10.71
C ASP A 63 -5.25 11.55 -10.00
N THR A 64 -6.16 10.81 -10.63
CA THR A 64 -6.65 9.51 -10.14
C THR A 64 -6.36 8.38 -11.10
N ILE A 65 -6.28 7.17 -10.57
CA ILE A 65 -6.20 5.92 -11.31
C ILE A 65 -7.30 4.96 -10.87
N ASP A 66 -7.90 4.27 -11.83
CA ASP A 66 -8.84 3.19 -11.57
C ASP A 66 -8.13 1.98 -10.95
N LEU A 67 -8.53 1.61 -9.74
CA LEU A 67 -8.06 0.40 -9.06
C LEU A 67 -9.24 -0.45 -8.59
N THR A 68 -9.11 -1.77 -8.73
CA THR A 68 -10.03 -2.70 -8.09
C THR A 68 -9.47 -3.11 -6.74
N VAL A 69 -10.19 -2.80 -5.66
CA VAL A 69 -9.83 -3.20 -4.30
C VAL A 69 -11.02 -3.91 -3.67
N GLY A 70 -10.81 -5.15 -3.19
CA GLY A 70 -11.89 -5.95 -2.60
C GLY A 70 -13.07 -6.21 -3.56
N GLY A 71 -12.79 -6.28 -4.87
CA GLY A 71 -13.79 -6.48 -5.92
C GLY A 71 -14.58 -5.22 -6.31
N GLN A 72 -14.21 -4.04 -5.81
CA GLN A 72 -14.83 -2.77 -6.16
C GLN A 72 -13.86 -1.89 -6.94
N GLY A 73 -14.30 -1.37 -8.09
CA GLY A 73 -13.58 -0.33 -8.81
C GLY A 73 -13.67 1.00 -8.05
N VAL A 74 -12.53 1.63 -7.82
CA VAL A 74 -12.37 2.87 -7.06
C VAL A 74 -11.36 3.76 -7.77
N ASP A 75 -11.68 5.04 -7.93
CA ASP A 75 -10.72 6.06 -8.32
C ASP A 75 -9.82 6.37 -7.13
N TYR A 76 -8.53 6.08 -7.26
CA TYR A 76 -7.53 6.29 -6.22
C TYR A 76 -6.57 7.42 -6.62
N PRO A 77 -6.18 8.34 -5.71
CA PRO A 77 -5.17 9.33 -6.02
C PRO A 77 -3.86 8.66 -6.42
N VAL A 78 -3.23 9.14 -7.50
CA VAL A 78 -2.01 8.54 -8.07
C VAL A 78 -0.85 8.50 -7.06
N GLN A 79 -0.82 9.45 -6.12
CA GLN A 79 0.17 9.50 -5.04
C GLN A 79 0.19 8.26 -4.12
N TYR A 80 -0.91 7.50 -4.05
CA TYR A 80 -0.96 6.24 -3.27
C TYR A 80 -0.89 4.98 -4.16
N ALA A 81 -0.77 5.14 -5.49
CA ALA A 81 -0.74 4.05 -6.44
C ALA A 81 0.69 3.52 -6.63
N LEU A 82 1.09 2.62 -5.75
CA LEU A 82 2.42 2.04 -5.69
C LEU A 82 2.70 1.05 -6.84
N HIS A 83 3.95 1.02 -7.27
CA HIS A 83 4.50 -0.12 -7.98
C HIS A 83 4.83 -1.27 -7.03
N ARG A 84 4.96 -2.49 -7.59
CA ARG A 84 5.24 -3.71 -6.80
C ARG A 84 6.48 -3.60 -5.92
N HIS A 85 7.55 -2.98 -6.41
CA HIS A 85 8.81 -2.83 -5.66
C HIS A 85 8.69 -1.81 -4.51
N GLU A 86 7.80 -0.83 -4.62
CA GLU A 86 7.51 0.13 -3.55
C GLU A 86 6.68 -0.52 -2.44
N VAL A 87 5.78 -1.45 -2.80
CA VAL A 87 5.11 -2.32 -1.83
C VAL A 87 6.13 -3.13 -1.04
N ASP A 88 7.15 -3.72 -1.68
CA ASP A 88 8.20 -4.47 -0.96
C ASP A 88 8.97 -3.57 0.01
N ALA A 89 9.30 -2.33 -0.40
CA ALA A 89 9.96 -1.36 0.46
C ALA A 89 9.09 -0.97 1.66
N ALA A 90 7.81 -0.66 1.44
CA ALA A 90 6.87 -0.34 2.51
C ALA A 90 6.68 -1.51 3.50
N LEU A 91 6.59 -2.75 3.00
CA LEU A 91 6.54 -3.94 3.86
C LEU A 91 7.83 -4.12 4.68
N ALA A 92 8.99 -3.79 4.12
CA ALA A 92 10.26 -3.82 4.83
C ALA A 92 10.33 -2.75 5.94
N ASP A 93 9.83 -1.54 5.69
CA ASP A 93 9.73 -0.49 6.72
C ASP A 93 8.90 -0.95 7.91
N LEU A 94 7.71 -1.51 7.64
CA LEU A 94 6.82 -2.03 8.69
C LEU A 94 7.45 -3.18 9.49
N ALA A 95 8.27 -4.00 8.85
CA ALA A 95 8.95 -5.11 9.53
C ALA A 95 10.17 -4.63 10.36
N ALA A 96 10.75 -3.49 9.99
CA ALA A 96 11.92 -2.91 10.65
C ALA A 96 11.56 -1.93 11.77
N VAL A 97 10.41 -1.24 11.66
CA VAL A 97 9.95 -0.26 12.64
C VAL A 97 9.59 -0.94 13.97
N GLY A 98 10.22 -0.50 15.06
CA GLY A 98 9.93 -0.98 16.39
C GLY A 98 8.63 -0.39 16.95
N PRO A 99 8.14 -0.93 18.07
CA PRO A 99 6.90 -0.45 18.67
C PRO A 99 6.98 1.02 19.06
N GLY A 100 6.05 1.84 18.57
CA GLY A 100 6.01 3.28 18.83
C GLY A 100 7.08 4.12 18.11
N GLU A 101 7.81 3.55 17.15
CA GLU A 101 8.68 4.32 16.25
C GLU A 101 7.89 4.89 15.05
N ASP A 102 8.39 5.98 14.48
CA ASP A 102 7.78 6.62 13.32
C ASP A 102 8.18 5.92 12.02
N LEU A 103 7.22 5.82 11.11
CA LEU A 103 7.47 5.35 9.74
C LEU A 103 8.21 6.43 8.93
N PRO A 104 9.01 6.05 7.91
CA PRO A 104 9.71 7.01 7.07
C PRO A 104 8.75 8.00 6.39
N ALA A 105 8.90 9.29 6.68
CA ALA A 105 8.02 10.35 6.18
C ALA A 105 8.07 10.53 4.65
N ASP A 106 9.11 10.02 3.98
CA ASP A 106 9.22 10.00 2.52
C ASP A 106 8.33 8.94 1.85
N ARG A 107 7.84 7.96 2.60
CA ARG A 107 7.05 6.83 2.07
C ARG A 107 5.71 6.66 2.74
N TRP A 108 5.45 7.36 3.84
CA TRP A 108 4.25 7.19 4.63
C TRP A 108 3.59 8.52 4.94
N GLU A 109 2.30 8.59 4.64
CA GLU A 109 1.41 9.67 5.07
C GLU A 109 0.47 9.14 6.16
N ARG A 110 0.23 9.94 7.22
CA ARG A 110 -0.59 9.59 8.39
C ARG A 110 -1.74 10.58 8.55
#